data_AF-A0A967VUC9-F1
#
_entry.id   AF-A0A967VUC9-F1
#
_cell.length_a   1.000
_cell.length_b   1.000
_cell.length_c   1.000
_cell.angle_alpha   90.00
_cell.angle_beta   90.00
_cell.angle_gamma   90.00
#
_symmetry.space_group_name_H-M   'P 1'
#
loop_
_entity.id
_entity.type
_entity.pdbx_description
1 polymer ?
#
loop_
_entity_poly.entity_id
_entity_poly.type
_entity_poly.pdbx_seq_one_letter_code
_entity_poly.pdbx_strand_id
1 'polypeptide(L)' 'DKRTGEEIATVELPGPTTTAPMTFMHEGRQYIVTAVGGRAFPGGALAALRLP' A
#
# COMPACT_ATOMS: atom_id res chain seq x y z
N ASP A 1 9.57 2.77 12.86
CA ASP A 1 9.21 3.59 14.03
C ASP A 1 9.36 5.06 13.64
N LYS A 2 8.33 5.88 13.92
CA LYS A 2 8.33 7.30 13.47
C LYS A 2 9.34 8.18 14.23
N ARG A 3 9.75 7.78 15.45
CA ARG A 3 10.69 8.52 16.30
C ARG A 3 12.13 8.17 15.97
N THR A 4 12.43 6.89 15.67
CA THR A 4 13.81 6.43 15.46
C THR A 4 14.19 6.23 13.99
N GLY A 5 13.21 6.09 13.10
CA GLY A 5 13.45 5.75 11.68
C GLY A 5 13.72 4.27 11.42
N GLU A 6 13.70 3.42 12.46
CA GLU A 6 13.87 1.98 12.33
C GLU A 6 12.76 1.35 11.47
N GLU A 7 13.09 0.42 10.59
CA GLU A 7 12.09 -0.35 9.86
C GLU A 7 11.38 -1.31 10.83
N ILE A 8 10.05 -1.23 10.91
CA ILE A 8 9.25 -2.06 11.85
C ILE A 8 8.43 -3.16 11.16
N ALA A 9 8.17 -3.00 9.87
CA ALA A 9 7.41 -3.95 9.07
C ALA A 9 7.59 -3.62 7.58
N THR A 10 7.52 -4.67 6.76
CA THR A 10 7.44 -4.59 5.30
C THR A 10 6.35 -5.52 4.80
N VAL A 11 5.81 -5.20 3.63
CA VAL A 11 4.80 -6.00 2.95
C VAL A 11 5.16 -6.01 1.47
N GLU A 12 5.03 -7.16 0.84
CA GLU A 12 5.24 -7.25 -0.60
C GLU A 12 4.01 -6.69 -1.33
N LEU A 13 4.29 -5.86 -2.34
CA LEU A 13 3.27 -5.40 -3.27
C LEU A 13 3.27 -6.30 -4.50
N PRO A 14 2.11 -6.53 -5.13
CA PRO A 14 2.02 -7.41 -6.29
C PRO A 14 2.68 -6.81 -7.54
N GLY A 15 3.04 -5.51 -7.51
CA GLY A 15 3.73 -4.81 -8.59
C GLY A 15 4.42 -3.53 -8.11
N PRO A 16 5.30 -2.96 -8.95
CA PRO A 16 5.99 -1.71 -8.64
C PRO A 16 5.03 -0.53 -8.50
N THR A 17 5.43 0.45 -7.69
CA THR A 17 4.70 1.69 -7.44
C THR A 17 5.64 2.90 -7.55
N THR A 18 5.11 4.04 -7.98
CA THR A 18 5.82 5.32 -8.07
C THR A 18 5.14 6.43 -7.28
N THR A 19 4.06 6.11 -6.57
CA THR A 19 3.22 7.07 -5.86
C THR A 19 3.33 6.88 -4.35
N ALA A 20 3.15 7.95 -3.59
CA ALA A 20 3.02 7.83 -2.14
C ALA A 20 1.73 7.06 -1.78
N PRO A 21 1.75 6.21 -0.74
CA PRO A 21 0.56 5.55 -0.25
C PRO A 21 -0.43 6.56 0.36
N MET A 22 -1.72 6.25 0.29
CA MET A 22 -2.80 6.98 0.95
C MET A 22 -3.52 6.08 1.95
N THR A 23 -4.30 6.66 2.86
CA THR A 23 -5.10 5.89 3.83
C THR A 23 -6.52 6.42 3.96
N PHE A 24 -7.47 5.53 4.24
CA PHE A 24 -8.86 5.87 4.55
C PHE A 24 -9.50 4.84 5.48
N MET A 25 -10.65 5.20 6.05
CA MET A 25 -11.51 4.31 6.83
C MET A 25 -12.71 3.85 6.00
N HIS A 26 -13.04 2.57 6.06
CA HIS A 26 -14.26 2.01 5.47
C HIS A 26 -14.80 0.90 6.36
N GLU A 27 -16.09 0.97 6.72
CA GLU A 27 -16.76 -0.01 7.59
C GLU A 27 -15.98 -0.34 8.89
N GLY A 28 -15.44 0.69 9.53
CA GLY A 28 -14.67 0.54 10.78
C GLY A 28 -13.26 -0.02 10.61
N ARG A 29 -12.80 -0.25 9.38
CA ARG A 29 -11.46 -0.76 9.07
C ARG A 29 -10.60 0.30 8.38
N GLN A 30 -9.33 0.37 8.78
CA GLN A 30 -8.35 1.23 8.13
C GLN A 30 -7.73 0.49 6.95
N TYR A 31 -7.60 1.21 5.83
CA TYR A 31 -6.92 0.74 4.64
C TYR A 31 -5.72 1.62 4.33
N ILE A 32 -4.65 1.00 3.86
CA ILE A 32 -3.52 1.66 3.21
C ILE A 32 -3.57 1.26 1.74
N VAL A 33 -3.60 2.24 0.85
CA VAL A 33 -3.77 2.04 -0.59
C VAL A 33 -2.61 2.64 -1.37
N THR A 34 -2.14 1.90 -2.36
CA THR A 34 -1.13 2.35 -3.31
C THR A 34 -1.48 1.95 -4.73
N ALA A 35 -1.08 2.77 -5.70
CA ALA A 35 -1.18 2.43 -7.11
C ALA A 35 -0.03 1.48 -7.49
N VAL A 36 -0.37 0.37 -8.15
CA VAL A 36 0.60 -0.58 -8.71
C VAL A 36 0.46 -0.60 -10.23
N GLY A 37 1.56 -0.76 -10.93
CA GLY A 37 1.60 -0.76 -12.39
C GLY A 37 2.67 -1.70 -12.95
N GLY A 38 2.81 -1.74 -14.28
CA GLY A 38 3.84 -2.53 -14.96
C GLY A 38 3.25 -3.72 -15.74
N ARG A 39 4.10 -4.66 -16.16
CA ARG A 39 3.69 -5.75 -17.06
C ARG A 39 2.57 -6.63 -16.50
N ALA A 40 2.52 -6.82 -15.19
CA ALA A 40 1.46 -7.56 -14.52
C ALA A 40 0.15 -6.78 -14.37
N PHE A 41 0.20 -5.44 -14.44
CA PHE A 41 -0.95 -4.53 -14.30
C PHE A 41 -0.98 -3.52 -15.46
N PRO A 42 -1.27 -3.97 -16.70
CA PRO A 42 -1.43 -3.07 -17.83
C PRO A 42 -2.64 -2.15 -17.60
N GLY A 43 -2.41 -0.84 -17.56
CA GLY A 43 -3.42 0.17 -17.21
C GLY A 43 -3.44 0.58 -15.73
N GLY A 44 -2.63 -0.07 -14.89
CA GLY A 44 -2.54 0.19 -13.46
C GLY A 44 -3.67 -0.45 -12.66
N ALA A 45 -3.44 -0.60 -11.35
CA ALA A 45 -4.40 -1.10 -10.39
C ALA A 45 -4.16 -0.46 -9.01
N LEU A 46 -5.13 -0.63 -8.10
CA LEU A 46 -4.97 -0.24 -6.70
C LEU A 46 -4.81 -1.49 -5.84
N ALA A 47 -3.74 -1.54 -5.04
CA ALA A 47 -3.56 -2.52 -4.00
C ALA A 47 -4.04 -1.91 -2.67
N ALA A 48 -5.01 -2.56 -2.02
CA ALA A 48 -5.55 -2.14 -0.73
C ALA A 48 -5.19 -3.14 0.37
N LEU A 49 -4.45 -2.68 1.37
CA LEU A 49 -3.93 -3.48 2.48
C LEU A 49 -4.68 -3.12 3.76
N ARG A 50 -5.01 -4.13 4.56
CA ARG A 50 -5.60 -3.97 5.90
C ARG A 50 -5.11 -5.07 6.83
N LEU A 51 -5.23 -4.83 8.13
CA LEU A 51 -5.12 -5.89 9.13
C LEU A 51 -6.37 -6.80 9.09
N PRO A 52 -6.24 -8.06 9.53
CA PRO A 52 -7.35 -9.03 9.59
C PRO A 52 -8.64 -8.50 10.24
#